data_AF-A0A2V8TQE9-F1
#
_entry.id   AF-A0A2V8TQE9-F1
#
_cell.length_a   1.000
_cell.length_b   1.000
_cell.length_c   1.000
_cell.angle_alpha   90.00
_cell.angle_beta   90.00
_cell.angle_gamma   90.00
#
_symmetry.space_group_name_H-M   'P 1'
#
loop_
_entity.id
_entity.type
_entity.pdbx_description
1 polymer ?
#
loop_
_entity_poly.entity_id
_entity_poly.type
_entity_poly.pdbx_seq_one_letter_code
_entity_poly.pdbx_strand_id
1 'polypeptide(L)'
;MPGALIRQCSFRRAAYNRFMRTLAVSLLSISALTAAPLFQAAFDANSKQWEAVRGTATPDQAVQHAKHTSMRVEPSGESEAYVHSTPVSLTVGKRYELSGWLRTENLAVRDLDRSPIATGASLAMASMPFDVHSESLGGTRPWTRVSLRFTATRPNDRIVLGVAGGGAFTGKAWSEGVTLEEIAQSAGLPQKASLRAFGPAYRYPSAGWIYLHIEGQPYERGYQHGYLMAREIEQYLDRCAAQLDPKSKSSAWSNGRTTANALFLRGFDKEILQEMKGIAEGAAAAGAKWSGRPVDLVDVVTANTITELGELQSAMPMTPSGLEGLNFKRPRYDASQGGVPVTARCSAFAATGKATRDGKMVIGHVTMWPLTLAEQTNIMLDVQPAEGHRVLMQSYPGGIQSGTDWYQNDAGVVLTETTIRQSPFNMEGTPVAYRARKAIQYGDSVGKVVELLSTRNNGLYTNEWLIGDARTNEIAMFELGTYRTKLYRSSKNEWFGG
;
A
#
# COMPACT_ATOMS: atom_id res chain seq x y z
N MET A 1 -73.68 10.04 -30.75
CA MET A 1 -74.17 10.78 -31.94
C MET A 1 -73.95 12.27 -31.69
N PRO A 2 -73.66 13.14 -32.69
CA PRO A 2 -72.92 12.95 -33.95
C PRO A 2 -71.89 14.07 -34.27
N GLY A 3 -70.92 13.77 -35.15
CA GLY A 3 -70.45 14.67 -36.23
C GLY A 3 -69.21 15.53 -35.94
N ALA A 4 -68.31 15.85 -36.86
CA ALA A 4 -68.20 15.67 -38.32
C ALA A 4 -66.81 16.22 -38.76
N LEU A 5 -66.13 15.54 -39.71
CA LEU A 5 -65.50 16.06 -40.96
C LEU A 5 -64.53 17.30 -40.84
N ILE A 6 -63.35 17.46 -41.47
CA ILE A 6 -62.80 16.97 -42.75
C ILE A 6 -61.32 17.44 -42.92
N ARG A 7 -60.50 16.56 -43.54
CA ARG A 7 -59.40 16.71 -44.56
C ARG A 7 -58.51 17.97 -44.61
N GLN A 8 -57.18 17.85 -44.60
CA GLN A 8 -56.23 17.41 -45.65
C GLN A 8 -55.99 18.39 -46.83
N CYS A 9 -54.70 18.75 -46.99
CA CYS A 9 -53.89 18.84 -48.22
C CYS A 9 -53.66 20.15 -49.00
N SER A 10 -52.38 20.27 -49.36
CA SER A 10 -51.73 20.94 -50.51
C SER A 10 -51.44 22.45 -50.40
N PHE A 11 -50.18 22.90 -50.37
CA PHE A 11 -49.16 22.98 -51.45
C PHE A 11 -49.61 23.74 -52.71
N ARG A 12 -49.16 24.99 -52.83
CA ARG A 12 -48.44 25.63 -53.98
C ARG A 12 -48.89 27.07 -54.25
N ARG A 13 -47.93 28.00 -54.11
CA ARG A 13 -47.60 29.12 -55.03
C ARG A 13 -46.37 29.82 -54.41
N ALA A 14 -45.14 29.50 -54.83
CA ALA A 14 -44.44 30.13 -55.97
C ALA A 14 -44.43 31.67 -55.83
N ALA A 15 -43.39 32.26 -55.25
CA ALA A 15 -42.16 32.68 -55.93
C ALA A 15 -42.23 34.15 -56.35
N TYR A 16 -41.53 35.02 -55.60
CA TYR A 16 -40.93 36.23 -56.16
C TYR A 16 -39.70 36.65 -55.34
N ASN A 17 -38.53 36.43 -55.95
CA ASN A 17 -37.25 37.15 -55.88
C ASN A 17 -36.63 37.49 -54.51
N ARG A 18 -35.53 36.82 -54.12
CA ARG A 18 -34.11 37.06 -54.53
C ARG A 18 -33.65 38.51 -54.28
N PHE A 19 -33.03 38.76 -53.14
CA PHE A 19 -31.64 39.26 -52.99
C PHE A 19 -31.36 39.54 -51.50
N MET A 20 -30.13 39.31 -51.05
CA MET A 20 -29.60 39.57 -49.69
C MET A 20 -29.97 38.60 -48.56
N ARG A 21 -29.32 37.43 -48.50
CA ARG A 21 -28.90 36.81 -47.21
C ARG A 21 -27.61 36.03 -47.42
N THR A 22 -26.50 36.77 -47.47
CA THR A 22 -25.14 36.25 -47.37
C THR A 22 -24.79 36.12 -45.89
N LEU A 23 -24.29 34.93 -45.50
CA LEU A 23 -23.47 34.60 -44.33
C LEU A 23 -23.65 35.42 -43.04
N ALA A 24 -24.21 34.77 -42.00
CA ALA A 24 -23.86 35.03 -40.61
C ALA A 24 -23.57 33.69 -39.93
N VAL A 25 -22.37 33.16 -40.14
CA VAL A 25 -21.79 32.11 -39.29
C VAL A 25 -21.19 32.84 -38.10
N SER A 26 -21.93 32.86 -36.99
CA SER A 26 -21.46 33.40 -35.72
C SER A 26 -20.42 32.44 -35.13
N LEU A 27 -19.14 32.83 -35.20
CA LEU A 27 -18.05 32.23 -34.45
C LEU A 27 -18.32 32.42 -32.94
N LEU A 28 -18.83 31.37 -32.29
CA LEU A 28 -18.69 31.19 -30.85
C LEU A 28 -17.26 30.70 -30.59
N SER A 29 -16.33 31.64 -30.51
CA SER A 29 -15.01 31.39 -29.94
C SER A 29 -15.18 31.17 -28.44
N ILE A 30 -15.30 29.90 -28.03
CA ILE A 30 -15.05 29.49 -26.65
C ILE A 30 -13.54 29.61 -26.46
N SER A 31 -13.08 30.77 -26.03
CA SER A 31 -11.77 30.92 -25.44
C SER A 31 -11.76 30.11 -24.15
N ALA A 32 -11.21 28.90 -24.20
CA ALA A 32 -10.82 28.17 -23.01
C ALA A 32 -9.81 29.06 -22.28
N LEU A 33 -10.25 29.73 -21.20
CA LEU A 33 -9.34 30.30 -20.23
C LEU A 33 -8.60 29.11 -19.60
N THR A 34 -7.43 28.78 -20.14
CA THR A 34 -6.46 27.96 -19.43
C THR A 34 -6.10 28.75 -18.18
N ALA A 35 -6.58 28.31 -17.01
CA ALA A 35 -6.15 28.87 -15.75
C ALA A 35 -4.61 28.79 -15.72
N ALA A 36 -3.95 29.89 -15.34
CA ALA A 36 -2.50 29.88 -15.21
C ALA A 36 -2.07 28.77 -14.25
N PRO A 37 -0.99 28.03 -14.55
CA PRO A 37 -0.51 26.95 -13.69
C PRO A 37 -0.22 27.50 -12.28
N LEU A 38 -0.61 26.73 -11.25
CA LEU A 38 -0.38 27.09 -9.85
C LEU A 38 1.11 27.16 -9.51
N PHE A 39 1.92 26.43 -10.28
CA PHE A 39 3.36 26.51 -10.24
C PHE A 39 3.89 26.35 -11.66
N GLN A 40 4.80 27.24 -12.05
CA GLN A 40 5.55 27.15 -13.31
C GLN A 40 7.02 27.43 -13.00
N ALA A 41 7.87 26.41 -13.16
CA ALA A 41 9.31 26.61 -13.14
C ALA A 41 9.83 26.82 -14.56
N ALA A 42 10.17 28.07 -14.88
CA ALA A 42 11.19 28.39 -15.88
C ALA A 42 12.50 28.65 -15.12
N PHE A 43 13.49 27.76 -15.30
CA PHE A 43 14.71 27.78 -14.49
C PHE A 43 15.65 28.97 -14.81
N ASP A 44 15.30 29.79 -15.81
CA ASP A 44 15.94 31.06 -16.15
C ASP A 44 15.85 32.12 -15.02
N ALA A 45 14.75 32.14 -14.26
CA ALA A 45 14.46 33.14 -13.22
C ALA A 45 14.21 32.54 -11.82
N ASN A 46 13.89 31.24 -11.75
CA ASN A 46 13.35 30.60 -10.55
C ASN A 46 14.30 29.57 -9.90
N SER A 47 15.61 29.62 -10.14
CA SER A 47 16.57 28.68 -9.54
C SER A 47 16.54 28.69 -8.00
N LYS A 48 16.22 29.85 -7.38
CA LYS A 48 16.05 30.00 -5.93
C LYS A 48 14.81 29.31 -5.35
N GLN A 49 13.90 28.82 -6.20
CA GLN A 49 12.71 28.07 -5.78
C GLN A 49 13.00 26.57 -5.57
N TRP A 50 14.24 26.12 -5.76
CA TRP A 50 14.60 24.71 -5.65
C TRP A 50 15.76 24.54 -4.67
N GLU A 51 15.69 23.50 -3.87
CA GLU A 51 16.72 23.14 -2.89
C GLU A 51 17.06 21.65 -3.06
N ALA A 52 18.35 21.36 -3.19
CA ALA A 52 18.84 19.99 -3.25
C ALA A 52 19.01 19.47 -1.81
N VAL A 53 18.16 18.52 -1.42
CA VAL A 53 18.29 17.81 -0.14
C VAL A 53 19.38 16.73 -0.25
N ARG A 54 19.46 16.09 -1.41
CA ARG A 54 20.50 15.12 -1.79
C ARG A 54 20.89 15.34 -3.25
N GLY A 55 22.16 15.15 -3.59
CA GLY A 55 22.66 15.50 -4.92
C GLY A 55 22.88 17.00 -5.08
N THR A 56 22.99 17.43 -6.34
CA THR A 56 23.13 18.84 -6.73
C THR A 56 22.10 19.19 -7.78
N ALA A 57 21.58 20.42 -7.72
CA ALA A 57 20.67 21.00 -8.71
C ALA A 57 21.30 22.29 -9.25
N THR A 58 21.62 22.31 -10.54
CA THR A 58 22.28 23.47 -11.18
C THR A 58 21.58 23.88 -12.47
N PRO A 59 21.24 25.16 -12.67
CA PRO A 59 20.75 25.64 -13.95
C PRO A 59 21.81 25.42 -15.05
N ASP A 60 21.40 24.89 -16.20
CA ASP A 60 22.28 24.56 -17.33
C ASP A 60 21.79 25.27 -18.61
N GLN A 61 22.47 26.37 -18.96
CA GLN A 61 22.13 27.17 -20.15
C GLN A 61 22.56 26.51 -21.46
N ALA A 62 23.46 25.53 -21.42
CA ALA A 62 23.92 24.82 -22.61
C ALA A 62 22.92 23.75 -23.05
N VAL A 63 22.12 23.22 -22.12
CA VAL A 63 21.08 22.24 -22.38
C VAL A 63 19.71 22.89 -22.18
N GLN A 64 19.09 23.31 -23.27
CA GLN A 64 17.81 24.01 -23.24
C GLN A 64 16.66 23.15 -23.77
N HIS A 65 15.45 23.48 -23.33
CA HIS A 65 14.21 23.04 -23.96
C HIS A 65 13.35 24.27 -24.23
N ALA A 66 12.79 24.39 -25.44
CA ALA A 66 12.01 25.56 -25.87
C ALA A 66 12.70 26.93 -25.62
N LYS A 67 14.04 26.99 -25.70
CA LYS A 67 14.89 28.17 -25.40
C LYS A 67 14.93 28.60 -23.92
N HIS A 68 14.45 27.76 -23.02
CA HIS A 68 14.55 27.95 -21.58
C HIS A 68 15.71 27.15 -20.99
N THR A 69 16.39 27.72 -19.99
CA THR A 69 17.39 27.03 -19.17
C THR A 69 16.75 25.82 -18.48
N SER A 70 17.45 24.70 -18.48
CA SER A 70 17.02 23.51 -17.74
C SER A 70 17.67 23.44 -16.36
N MET A 71 17.12 22.64 -15.47
CA MET A 71 17.75 22.28 -14.20
C MET A 71 18.44 20.93 -14.35
N ARG A 72 19.76 20.92 -14.25
CA ARG A 72 20.56 19.69 -14.22
C ARG A 72 20.63 19.15 -12.81
N VAL A 73 20.28 17.87 -12.66
CA VAL A 73 20.33 17.13 -11.40
C VAL A 73 21.45 16.09 -11.50
N GLU A 74 22.37 16.13 -10.54
CA GLU A 74 23.56 15.28 -10.47
C GLU A 74 23.69 14.68 -9.06
N PRO A 75 24.35 13.53 -8.90
CA PRO A 75 24.55 12.94 -7.59
C PRO A 75 25.68 13.68 -6.85
N SER A 76 25.61 13.71 -5.52
CA SER A 76 26.67 14.24 -4.66
C SER A 76 27.46 13.05 -4.11
N GLY A 77 28.38 12.51 -4.91
CA GLY A 77 29.03 11.22 -4.66
C GLY A 77 28.33 10.07 -5.40
N GLU A 78 28.38 8.85 -4.87
CA GLU A 78 27.66 7.68 -5.43
C GLU A 78 26.27 7.49 -4.78
N SER A 79 25.34 8.45 -4.95
CA SER A 79 24.00 8.39 -4.33
C SER A 79 22.87 8.90 -5.22
N GLU A 80 21.62 8.81 -4.72
CA GLU A 80 20.45 9.44 -5.33
C GLU A 80 20.51 10.98 -5.31
N ALA A 81 19.65 11.60 -6.11
CA ALA A 81 19.38 13.03 -6.04
C ALA A 81 17.90 13.29 -5.74
N TYR A 82 17.67 14.18 -4.78
CA TYR A 82 16.35 14.58 -4.31
C TYR A 82 16.32 16.09 -4.19
N VAL A 83 15.67 16.74 -5.14
CA VAL A 83 15.57 18.20 -5.22
C VAL A 83 14.12 18.58 -5.06
N HIS A 84 13.81 19.41 -4.08
CA HIS A 84 12.44 19.84 -3.82
C HIS A 84 12.23 21.32 -4.15
N SER A 85 11.01 21.67 -4.54
CA SER A 85 10.62 23.07 -4.72
C SER A 85 10.42 23.76 -3.36
N THR A 86 10.32 25.08 -3.37
CA THR A 86 9.62 25.82 -2.32
C THR A 86 8.19 25.28 -2.18
N PRO A 87 7.59 25.36 -0.98
CA PRO A 87 6.24 24.85 -0.79
C PRO A 87 5.24 25.44 -1.78
N VAL A 88 4.42 24.58 -2.38
CA VAL A 88 3.29 24.94 -3.23
C VAL A 88 2.01 24.79 -2.43
N SER A 89 1.12 25.78 -2.54
CA SER A 89 -0.19 25.74 -1.88
C SER A 89 -1.18 24.95 -2.73
N LEU A 90 -1.80 23.95 -2.12
CA LEU A 90 -2.78 23.07 -2.75
C LEU A 90 -4.10 23.14 -2.00
N THR A 91 -5.18 22.87 -2.71
CA THR A 91 -6.48 22.64 -2.06
C THR A 91 -6.65 21.15 -1.86
N VAL A 92 -6.66 20.72 -0.60
CA VAL A 92 -6.89 19.31 -0.22
C VAL A 92 -8.15 18.78 -0.91
N GLY A 93 -8.03 17.61 -1.54
CA GLY A 93 -9.13 16.94 -2.25
C GLY A 93 -9.37 17.41 -3.69
N LYS A 94 -8.66 18.43 -4.17
CA LYS A 94 -8.63 18.76 -5.60
C LYS A 94 -7.61 17.91 -6.35
N ARG A 95 -7.85 17.73 -7.66
CA ARG A 95 -6.96 16.98 -8.55
C ARG A 95 -5.99 17.92 -9.23
N TYR A 96 -4.75 17.48 -9.30
CA TYR A 96 -3.66 18.19 -9.93
C TYR A 96 -2.96 17.28 -10.94
N GLU A 97 -2.45 17.87 -12.01
CA GLU A 97 -1.46 17.25 -12.88
C GLU A 97 -0.13 17.97 -12.65
N LEU A 98 0.84 17.24 -12.11
CA LEU A 98 2.24 17.62 -12.14
C LEU A 98 2.80 17.16 -13.48
N SER A 99 3.33 18.07 -14.30
CA SER A 99 3.91 17.72 -15.59
C SER A 99 5.24 18.43 -15.82
N GLY A 100 6.07 17.88 -16.69
CA GLY A 100 7.33 18.52 -17.07
C GLY A 100 8.06 17.73 -18.13
N TRP A 101 9.14 18.30 -18.63
CA TRP A 101 10.03 17.67 -19.60
C TRP A 101 11.27 17.17 -18.89
N LEU A 102 11.59 15.90 -19.12
CA LEU A 102 12.81 15.28 -18.62
C LEU A 102 13.70 14.88 -19.79
N ARG A 103 15.00 15.13 -19.68
CA ARG A 103 16.04 14.63 -20.58
C ARG A 103 17.06 13.87 -19.75
N THR A 104 17.59 12.79 -20.30
CA THR A 104 18.62 12.00 -19.61
C THR A 104 19.76 11.70 -20.57
N GLU A 105 20.99 11.69 -20.06
CA GLU A 105 22.18 11.35 -20.84
C GLU A 105 23.02 10.35 -20.05
N ASN A 106 23.18 9.16 -20.63
CA ASN A 106 23.87 8.03 -20.04
C ASN A 106 23.43 7.79 -18.58
N LEU A 107 22.15 8.02 -18.28
CA LEU A 107 21.62 7.90 -16.93
C LEU A 107 21.52 6.42 -16.58
N ALA A 108 22.57 5.89 -15.99
CA ALA A 108 22.58 4.55 -15.46
C ALA A 108 22.22 4.63 -13.98
N VAL A 109 21.03 4.11 -13.64
CA VAL A 109 20.63 3.91 -12.26
C VAL A 109 21.12 2.53 -11.85
N ARG A 110 22.01 2.51 -10.86
CA ARG A 110 22.35 1.30 -10.14
C ARG A 110 21.40 1.24 -8.97
N ASP A 111 20.51 0.25 -9.00
CA ASP A 111 19.82 -0.15 -7.79
C ASP A 111 20.89 -0.42 -6.72
N LEU A 112 20.76 0.14 -5.52
CA LEU A 112 21.60 -0.24 -4.37
C LEU A 112 21.16 -1.59 -3.81
N ASP A 113 20.63 -2.37 -4.74
CA ASP A 113 19.81 -3.51 -4.59
C ASP A 113 18.69 -3.26 -3.55
N ARG A 114 18.28 -2.06 -3.12
CA ARG A 114 17.20 -1.94 -2.11
C ARG A 114 15.87 -1.66 -2.80
N SER A 115 14.78 -2.23 -2.29
CA SER A 115 13.44 -1.75 -2.65
C SER A 115 13.13 -0.45 -1.87
N PRO A 116 12.45 0.53 -2.49
CA PRO A 116 11.88 0.46 -3.84
C PRO A 116 12.90 0.33 -4.96
N ILE A 117 12.52 -0.42 -6.01
CA ILE A 117 13.32 -0.55 -7.24
C ILE A 117 13.77 0.86 -7.65
N ALA A 118 15.08 1.04 -7.76
CA ALA A 118 15.62 2.37 -7.98
C ALA A 118 15.01 3.02 -9.23
N THR A 119 14.43 4.20 -9.04
CA THR A 119 13.70 4.91 -10.09
C THR A 119 14.65 5.78 -10.90
N GLY A 120 14.40 5.93 -12.20
CA GLY A 120 15.08 6.89 -13.07
C GLY A 120 14.80 8.35 -12.69
N ALA A 121 15.06 9.26 -13.62
CA ALA A 121 14.59 10.63 -13.48
C ALA A 121 13.05 10.65 -13.46
N SER A 122 12.45 11.26 -12.45
CA SER A 122 10.99 11.32 -12.28
C SER A 122 10.54 12.61 -11.57
N LEU A 123 9.24 12.91 -11.68
CA LEU A 123 8.56 13.97 -10.96
C LEU A 123 7.64 13.36 -9.90
N ALA A 124 7.68 13.88 -8.68
CA ALA A 124 6.79 13.46 -7.60
C ALA A 124 6.36 14.64 -6.73
N MET A 125 5.47 14.39 -5.77
CA MET A 125 5.22 15.30 -4.67
C MET A 125 5.88 14.74 -3.41
N ALA A 126 6.52 15.57 -2.59
CA ALA A 126 7.27 15.13 -1.41
C ALA A 126 6.39 14.39 -0.40
N SER A 127 5.10 14.70 -0.38
CA SER A 127 4.10 14.03 0.44
C SER A 127 3.81 12.58 0.08
N MET A 128 4.12 12.19 -1.16
CA MET A 128 3.65 10.96 -1.74
C MET A 128 4.57 9.80 -1.37
N PRO A 129 4.04 8.58 -1.40
CA PRO A 129 4.86 7.36 -1.32
C PRO A 129 5.97 7.35 -2.35
N PHE A 130 7.05 6.63 -2.02
CA PHE A 130 8.22 6.51 -2.87
C PHE A 130 7.91 5.91 -4.26
N ASP A 131 6.82 5.15 -4.39
CA ASP A 131 6.36 4.48 -5.61
C ASP A 131 5.31 5.31 -6.37
N VAL A 132 4.92 6.48 -5.85
CA VAL A 132 3.97 7.38 -6.50
C VAL A 132 4.73 8.56 -7.12
N HIS A 133 5.16 8.34 -8.36
CA HIS A 133 5.88 9.31 -9.18
C HIS A 133 5.38 9.25 -10.65
N SER A 134 5.80 10.20 -11.48
CA SER A 134 5.58 10.17 -12.93
C SER A 134 6.26 8.96 -13.59
N GLU A 135 6.10 8.78 -14.90
CA GLU A 135 7.00 7.85 -15.62
C GLU A 135 8.48 8.12 -15.26
N SER A 136 9.22 7.03 -15.03
CA SER A 136 10.61 7.05 -14.60
C SER A 136 11.53 6.79 -15.79
N LEU A 137 12.43 7.74 -16.08
CA LEU A 137 13.31 7.70 -17.25
C LEU A 137 14.74 7.31 -16.90
N GLY A 138 15.26 6.27 -17.55
CA GLY A 138 16.68 5.88 -17.51
C GLY A 138 17.33 5.87 -18.90
N GLY A 139 18.64 5.69 -18.94
CA GLY A 139 19.46 5.66 -20.15
C GLY A 139 19.62 7.05 -20.79
N THR A 140 19.83 7.09 -22.10
CA THR A 140 19.85 8.34 -22.87
C THR A 140 18.50 8.55 -23.52
N ARG A 141 17.77 9.58 -23.08
CA ARG A 141 16.45 9.94 -23.60
C ARG A 141 16.46 11.39 -24.06
N PRO A 142 15.89 11.70 -25.24
CA PRO A 142 15.61 13.09 -25.59
C PRO A 142 14.60 13.68 -24.60
N TRP A 143 14.34 14.99 -24.72
CA TRP A 143 13.27 15.64 -23.97
C TRP A 143 11.95 14.86 -24.11
N THR A 144 11.49 14.31 -22.99
CA THR A 144 10.32 13.44 -22.87
C THR A 144 9.38 14.07 -21.87
N ARG A 145 8.12 14.29 -22.26
CA ARG A 145 7.11 14.82 -21.34
C ARG A 145 6.65 13.71 -20.42
N VAL A 146 6.70 13.96 -19.12
CA VAL A 146 6.17 13.07 -18.08
C VAL A 146 5.08 13.79 -17.30
N SER A 147 4.17 13.03 -16.71
CA SER A 147 3.10 13.58 -15.87
C SER A 147 2.71 12.64 -14.75
N LEU A 148 2.32 13.22 -13.61
CA LEU A 148 1.74 12.56 -12.46
C LEU A 148 0.40 13.23 -12.14
N ARG A 149 -0.69 12.48 -12.21
CA ARG A 149 -2.01 12.94 -11.76
C ARG A 149 -2.27 12.47 -10.34
N PHE A 150 -2.60 13.40 -9.45
CA PHE A 150 -2.83 13.07 -8.05
C PHE A 150 -3.95 13.92 -7.45
N THR A 151 -4.44 13.49 -6.29
CA THR A 151 -5.35 14.28 -5.45
C THR A 151 -4.53 14.86 -4.31
N ALA A 152 -4.57 16.18 -4.11
CA ALA A 152 -3.75 16.82 -3.08
C ALA A 152 -4.16 16.35 -1.68
N THR A 153 -3.21 15.78 -0.94
CA THR A 153 -3.40 15.19 0.40
C THR A 153 -3.18 16.18 1.54
N ARG A 154 -2.46 17.26 1.27
CA ARG A 154 -2.09 18.30 2.24
C ARG A 154 -2.11 19.69 1.60
N PRO A 155 -2.36 20.76 2.38
CA PRO A 155 -2.54 22.12 1.84
C PRO A 155 -1.22 22.78 1.43
N ASN A 156 -0.09 22.29 1.94
CA ASN A 156 1.25 22.70 1.52
C ASN A 156 2.06 21.44 1.23
N ASP A 157 2.70 21.41 0.06
CA ASP A 157 3.51 20.29 -0.39
C ASP A 157 4.69 20.81 -1.20
N ARG A 158 5.59 19.93 -1.66
CA ARG A 158 6.73 20.30 -2.51
C ARG A 158 6.79 19.40 -3.72
N ILE A 159 7.09 19.98 -4.87
CA ILE A 159 7.39 19.21 -6.07
C ILE A 159 8.80 18.64 -5.88
N VAL A 160 9.00 17.39 -6.29
CA VAL A 160 10.27 16.67 -6.21
C VAL A 160 10.76 16.35 -7.61
N LEU A 161 12.00 16.72 -7.90
CA LEU A 161 12.80 16.18 -8.99
C LEU A 161 13.65 15.05 -8.40
N GLY A 162 13.27 13.82 -8.69
CA GLY A 162 13.96 12.63 -8.20
C GLY A 162 14.84 12.04 -9.29
N VAL A 163 16.03 11.58 -8.91
CA VAL A 163 16.86 10.70 -9.76
C VAL A 163 17.44 9.61 -8.88
N ALA A 164 17.24 8.35 -9.27
CA ALA A 164 17.68 7.19 -8.50
C ALA A 164 17.08 7.13 -7.10
N GLY A 165 15.78 7.45 -6.92
CA GLY A 165 15.13 7.31 -5.62
C GLY A 165 15.25 5.86 -5.13
N GLY A 166 15.91 5.65 -3.99
CA GLY A 166 16.26 4.31 -3.49
C GLY A 166 17.54 3.72 -4.10
N GLY A 167 18.36 4.47 -4.84
CA GLY A 167 19.52 3.94 -5.57
C GLY A 167 20.73 4.89 -5.63
N ALA A 168 21.64 4.60 -6.55
CA ALA A 168 22.73 5.47 -6.96
C ALA A 168 22.70 5.62 -8.48
N PHE A 169 23.24 6.71 -9.02
CA PHE A 169 23.31 6.88 -10.47
C PHE A 169 24.61 7.49 -10.95
N THR A 170 24.87 7.25 -12.23
CA THR A 170 25.84 7.99 -13.03
C THR A 170 25.14 8.60 -14.25
N GLY A 171 25.79 9.53 -14.93
CA GLY A 171 25.18 10.29 -16.01
C GLY A 171 24.44 11.51 -15.49
N LYS A 172 23.57 12.06 -16.34
CA LYS A 172 22.92 13.36 -16.09
C LYS A 172 21.43 13.28 -16.37
N ALA A 173 20.66 14.01 -15.57
CA ALA A 173 19.25 14.27 -15.81
C ALA A 173 19.01 15.77 -15.84
N TRP A 174 18.16 16.22 -16.74
CA TRP A 174 17.68 17.60 -16.80
C TRP A 174 16.17 17.62 -16.75
N SER A 175 15.63 18.61 -16.05
CA SER A 175 14.20 18.93 -16.08
C SER A 175 13.99 20.33 -16.64
N GLU A 176 12.90 20.51 -17.40
CA GLU A 176 12.45 21.82 -17.88
C GLU A 176 10.92 21.89 -17.86
N GLY A 177 10.36 23.10 -17.70
CA GLY A 177 8.94 23.34 -17.88
C GLY A 177 8.08 22.59 -16.87
N VAL A 178 8.52 22.50 -15.62
CA VAL A 178 7.77 21.80 -14.56
C VAL A 178 6.57 22.65 -14.19
N THR A 179 5.37 22.11 -14.43
CA THR A 179 4.08 22.76 -14.19
C THR A 179 3.26 21.97 -13.19
N LEU A 180 2.51 22.68 -12.35
CA LEU A 180 1.48 22.09 -11.52
C LEU A 180 0.17 22.79 -11.80
N GLU A 181 -0.79 22.04 -12.34
CA GLU A 181 -2.06 22.57 -12.80
C GLU A 181 -3.21 21.89 -12.08
N GLU A 182 -4.19 22.67 -11.64
CA GLU A 182 -5.48 22.12 -11.21
C GLU A 182 -6.20 21.58 -12.45
N ILE A 183 -6.52 20.30 -12.45
CA ILE A 183 -7.25 19.67 -13.56
C ILE A 183 -8.73 19.52 -13.21
N ALA A 184 -9.59 19.74 -14.20
CA ALA A 184 -11.03 19.58 -14.05
C ALA A 184 -11.35 18.15 -13.57
N GLN A 185 -12.17 18.03 -12.53
CA GLN A 185 -12.72 16.75 -12.12
C GLN A 185 -13.59 16.21 -13.26
N SER A 186 -13.15 15.11 -13.90
CA SER A 186 -14.02 14.35 -14.80
C SER A 186 -15.28 13.94 -14.03
N ALA A 187 -16.46 14.19 -14.61
CA ALA A 187 -17.79 14.09 -13.97
C ALA A 187 -18.26 12.65 -13.64
N GLY A 188 -17.35 11.73 -13.32
CA GLY A 188 -17.64 10.39 -12.86
C GLY A 188 -17.22 10.20 -11.40
N LEU A 189 -18.22 10.17 -10.50
CA LEU A 189 -18.17 9.92 -9.05
C LEU A 189 -17.66 11.07 -8.16
N PRO A 190 -18.28 11.33 -6.99
CA PRO A 190 -17.93 12.47 -6.14
C PRO A 190 -16.61 12.23 -5.38
N GLN A 191 -15.47 12.55 -6.01
CA GLN A 191 -14.13 12.40 -5.41
C GLN A 191 -13.77 13.45 -4.36
N LYS A 192 -14.47 14.58 -4.28
CA LYS A 192 -14.24 15.58 -3.21
C LYS A 192 -14.54 15.03 -1.81
N ALA A 193 -15.35 13.97 -1.71
CA ALA A 193 -15.62 13.22 -0.48
C ALA A 193 -14.69 12.00 -0.28
N SER A 194 -13.78 11.74 -1.23
CA SER A 194 -13.02 10.48 -1.27
C SER A 194 -11.67 10.56 -0.56
N LEU A 195 -11.02 11.72 -0.59
CA LEU A 195 -9.85 11.99 0.24
C LEU A 195 -10.29 12.48 1.62
N ARG A 196 -9.84 11.80 2.67
CA ARG A 196 -10.03 12.22 4.06
C ARG A 196 -8.66 12.34 4.72
N ALA A 197 -8.39 13.46 5.36
CA ALA A 197 -7.16 13.71 6.10
C ALA A 197 -7.45 13.88 7.60
N PHE A 198 -6.50 13.49 8.44
CA PHE A 198 -6.54 13.68 9.89
C PHE A 198 -5.11 13.88 10.41
N GLY A 199 -4.76 15.12 10.74
CA GLY A 199 -3.38 15.49 11.02
C GLY A 199 -2.48 15.19 9.81
N PRO A 200 -1.37 14.45 9.98
CA PRO A 200 -0.51 14.07 8.86
C PRO A 200 -1.05 12.89 8.03
N ALA A 201 -2.00 12.13 8.57
CA ALA A 201 -2.55 10.97 7.89
C ALA A 201 -3.60 11.32 6.85
N TYR A 202 -3.75 10.44 5.86
CA TYR A 202 -4.75 10.59 4.83
C TYR A 202 -5.17 9.25 4.23
N ARG A 203 -6.38 9.20 3.68
CA ARG A 203 -6.89 8.06 2.93
C ARG A 203 -7.64 8.46 1.67
N TYR A 204 -7.56 7.65 0.62
CA TYR A 204 -8.35 7.82 -0.60
C TYR A 204 -8.60 6.48 -1.31
N PRO A 205 -9.69 6.33 -2.08
CA PRO A 205 -9.90 5.15 -2.89
C PRO A 205 -9.03 5.20 -4.16
N SER A 206 -8.48 4.05 -4.56
CA SER A 206 -7.70 3.89 -5.79
C SER A 206 -7.86 2.48 -6.33
N ALA A 207 -8.37 2.33 -7.56
CA ALA A 207 -8.46 1.03 -8.27
C ALA A 207 -9.06 -0.14 -7.44
N GLY A 208 -10.09 0.13 -6.63
CA GLY A 208 -10.72 -0.88 -5.77
C GLY A 208 -10.11 -1.01 -4.37
N TRP A 209 -9.01 -0.31 -4.11
CA TRP A 209 -8.33 -0.23 -2.81
C TRP A 209 -8.69 1.03 -2.05
N ILE A 210 -8.53 0.98 -0.73
CA ILE A 210 -8.41 2.15 0.13
C ILE A 210 -6.93 2.32 0.44
N TYR A 211 -6.31 3.34 -0.13
CA TYR A 211 -4.97 3.73 0.30
C TYR A 211 -5.09 4.49 1.62
N LEU A 212 -4.28 4.14 2.62
CA LEU A 212 -4.22 4.78 3.93
C LEU A 212 -2.76 5.02 4.30
N HIS A 213 -2.39 6.28 4.49
CA HIS A 213 -1.10 6.68 5.03
C HIS A 213 -1.26 7.09 6.49
N ILE A 214 -0.38 6.57 7.35
CA ILE A 214 -0.25 6.95 8.76
C ILE A 214 1.22 7.16 9.12
N GLU A 215 1.50 8.08 10.04
CA GLU A 215 2.88 8.38 10.42
C GLU A 215 3.06 8.79 11.89
N GLY A 216 4.29 8.61 12.39
CA GLY A 216 4.72 9.10 13.70
C GLY A 216 4.82 8.05 14.80
N GLN A 217 4.67 8.51 16.05
CA GLN A 217 4.81 7.67 17.24
C GLN A 217 3.70 6.60 17.29
N PRO A 218 3.92 5.46 17.97
CA PRO A 218 2.99 4.32 17.90
C PRO A 218 1.54 4.66 18.21
N TYR A 219 1.32 5.36 19.32
CA TYR A 219 -0.03 5.79 19.68
C TYR A 219 -0.64 6.76 18.65
N GLU A 220 0.14 7.71 18.13
CA GLU A 220 -0.33 8.75 17.20
C GLU A 220 -0.73 8.16 15.85
N ARG A 221 0.13 7.31 15.25
CA ARG A 221 -0.18 6.63 13.98
C ARG A 221 -1.36 5.67 14.12
N GLY A 222 -1.48 5.02 15.29
CA GLY A 222 -2.65 4.21 15.62
C GLY A 222 -3.92 5.05 15.65
N TYR A 223 -3.90 6.20 16.34
CA TYR A 223 -5.04 7.11 16.42
C TYR A 223 -5.47 7.61 15.05
N GLN A 224 -4.52 7.96 14.20
CA GLN A 224 -4.76 8.34 12.80
C GLN A 224 -5.48 7.23 12.02
N HIS A 225 -5.00 5.98 12.11
CA HIS A 225 -5.62 4.82 11.47
C HIS A 225 -7.06 4.67 11.95
N GLY A 226 -7.26 4.59 13.27
CA GLY A 226 -8.57 4.42 13.88
C GLY A 226 -9.58 5.48 13.43
N TYR A 227 -9.18 6.76 13.49
CA TYR A 227 -10.04 7.88 13.14
C TYR A 227 -10.45 7.87 11.66
N LEU A 228 -9.50 7.62 10.77
CA LEU A 228 -9.77 7.60 9.33
C LEU A 228 -10.57 6.37 8.89
N MET A 229 -10.49 5.26 9.61
CA MET A 229 -11.12 3.98 9.26
C MET A 229 -12.29 3.58 10.16
N ALA A 230 -12.80 4.48 11.00
CA ALA A 230 -13.81 4.18 12.02
C ALA A 230 -15.01 3.37 11.52
N ARG A 231 -15.62 3.77 10.40
CA ARG A 231 -16.76 3.06 9.80
C ARG A 231 -16.38 1.66 9.32
N GLU A 232 -15.24 1.53 8.66
CA GLU A 232 -14.77 0.25 8.15
C GLU A 232 -14.36 -0.69 9.28
N ILE A 233 -13.84 -0.17 10.39
CA ILE A 233 -13.54 -0.93 11.61
C ILE A 233 -14.82 -1.53 12.18
N GLU A 234 -15.90 -0.76 12.38
CA GLU A 234 -17.18 -1.31 12.88
C GLU A 234 -17.67 -2.48 12.03
N GLN A 235 -17.61 -2.31 10.71
CA GLN A 235 -18.01 -3.35 9.77
C GLN A 235 -17.12 -4.57 9.87
N TYR A 236 -15.80 -4.38 9.93
CA TYR A 236 -14.84 -5.48 10.05
C TYR A 236 -15.04 -6.28 11.34
N LEU A 237 -15.31 -5.61 12.47
CA LEU A 237 -15.65 -6.29 13.73
C LEU A 237 -16.92 -7.16 13.60
N ASP A 238 -17.96 -6.68 12.90
CA ASP A 238 -19.18 -7.47 12.64
C ASP A 238 -18.88 -8.70 11.77
N ARG A 239 -17.96 -8.57 10.82
CA ARG A 239 -17.53 -9.69 9.97
C ARG A 239 -16.68 -10.70 10.73
N CYS A 240 -15.75 -10.25 11.56
CA CYS A 240 -14.98 -11.14 12.43
C CYS A 240 -15.89 -11.88 13.41
N ALA A 241 -16.89 -11.21 13.99
CA ALA A 241 -17.89 -11.87 14.84
C ALA A 241 -18.72 -12.90 14.06
N ALA A 242 -19.09 -12.60 12.81
CA ALA A 242 -19.79 -13.53 11.93
C ALA A 242 -18.92 -14.73 11.52
N GLN A 243 -17.61 -14.56 11.40
CA GLN A 243 -16.67 -15.66 11.15
C GLN A 243 -16.58 -16.61 12.34
N LEU A 244 -16.63 -16.10 13.57
CA LEU A 244 -16.63 -16.93 14.77
C LEU A 244 -17.95 -17.70 14.92
N ASP A 245 -19.09 -17.00 14.83
CA ASP A 245 -20.41 -17.63 14.75
C ASP A 245 -21.42 -16.65 14.11
N PRO A 246 -21.92 -16.93 12.89
CA PRO A 246 -22.87 -16.05 12.22
C PRO A 246 -24.25 -16.02 12.91
N LYS A 247 -24.59 -17.03 13.71
CA LYS A 247 -25.90 -17.12 14.41
C LYS A 247 -25.91 -16.36 15.74
N SER A 248 -24.75 -16.21 16.38
CA SER A 248 -24.63 -15.65 17.73
C SER A 248 -23.50 -14.61 17.84
N LYS A 249 -23.37 -13.71 16.86
CA LYS A 249 -22.24 -12.76 16.73
C LYS A 249 -21.84 -12.05 18.03
N SER A 250 -22.81 -11.54 18.81
CA SER A 250 -22.51 -10.80 20.05
C SER A 250 -21.80 -11.68 21.09
N SER A 251 -22.37 -12.87 21.38
CA SER A 251 -21.78 -13.84 22.30
C SER A 251 -20.44 -14.37 21.79
N ALA A 252 -20.36 -14.65 20.49
CA ALA A 252 -19.14 -15.13 19.85
C ALA A 252 -18.01 -14.10 19.93
N TRP A 253 -18.31 -12.82 19.68
CA TRP A 253 -17.34 -11.74 19.84
C TRP A 253 -16.92 -11.57 21.30
N SER A 254 -17.85 -11.63 22.25
CA SER A 254 -17.53 -11.57 23.68
C SER A 254 -16.57 -12.70 24.12
N ASN A 255 -16.80 -13.92 23.62
CA ASN A 255 -15.92 -15.05 23.87
C ASN A 255 -14.56 -14.86 23.18
N GLY A 256 -14.56 -14.44 21.91
CA GLY A 256 -13.34 -14.13 21.16
C GLY A 256 -12.47 -13.08 21.86
N ARG A 257 -13.08 -12.01 22.36
CA ARG A 257 -12.42 -10.98 23.18
C ARG A 257 -11.79 -11.55 24.44
N THR A 258 -12.51 -12.40 25.15
CA THR A 258 -12.02 -13.04 26.37
C THR A 258 -10.81 -13.92 26.06
N THR A 259 -10.90 -14.75 25.02
CA THR A 259 -9.81 -15.63 24.58
C THR A 259 -8.60 -14.83 24.10
N ALA A 260 -8.78 -13.81 23.25
CA ALA A 260 -7.68 -13.00 22.74
C ALA A 260 -6.98 -12.22 23.85
N ASN A 261 -7.75 -11.70 24.81
CA ASN A 261 -7.19 -11.05 25.99
C ASN A 261 -6.35 -12.04 26.83
N ALA A 262 -6.89 -13.24 27.09
CA ALA A 262 -6.22 -14.26 27.89
C ALA A 262 -4.95 -14.79 27.23
N LEU A 263 -4.99 -15.06 25.92
CA LEU A 263 -3.93 -15.79 25.21
C LEU A 263 -2.93 -14.91 24.46
N PHE A 264 -3.36 -13.77 23.92
CA PHE A 264 -2.56 -13.04 22.92
C PHE A 264 -2.15 -11.64 23.35
N LEU A 265 -2.98 -10.92 24.10
CA LEU A 265 -2.75 -9.51 24.43
C LEU A 265 -1.38 -9.26 25.09
N ARG A 266 -0.88 -10.19 25.90
CA ARG A 266 0.41 -10.07 26.60
C ARG A 266 1.61 -10.51 25.75
N GLY A 267 1.37 -11.04 24.55
CA GLY A 267 2.41 -11.39 23.58
C GLY A 267 2.84 -10.22 22.69
N PHE A 268 2.13 -9.09 22.72
CA PHE A 268 2.51 -7.86 22.02
C PHE A 268 3.42 -6.99 22.89
N ASP A 269 4.41 -6.34 22.27
CA ASP A 269 5.26 -5.37 22.96
C ASP A 269 4.54 -4.02 23.20
N LYS A 270 5.21 -3.12 23.93
CA LYS A 270 4.67 -1.80 24.25
C LYS A 270 4.40 -0.95 23.01
N GLU A 271 5.25 -1.05 21.99
CA GLU A 271 5.11 -0.29 20.75
C GLU A 271 3.79 -0.64 20.06
N ILE A 272 3.58 -1.93 19.82
CA ILE A 272 2.41 -2.44 19.10
C ILE A 272 1.13 -2.29 19.95
N LEU A 273 1.21 -2.46 21.28
CA LEU A 273 0.07 -2.18 22.16
C LEU A 273 -0.33 -0.69 22.15
N GLN A 274 0.64 0.23 22.09
CA GLN A 274 0.34 1.66 21.96
C GLN A 274 -0.34 1.98 20.63
N GLU A 275 0.11 1.36 19.54
CA GLU A 275 -0.53 1.50 18.23
C GLU A 275 -1.97 0.97 18.22
N MET A 276 -2.20 -0.25 18.70
CA MET A 276 -3.57 -0.80 18.81
C MET A 276 -4.47 0.01 19.74
N LYS A 277 -3.91 0.57 20.84
CA LYS A 277 -4.64 1.50 21.71
C LYS A 277 -5.02 2.77 20.97
N GLY A 278 -4.09 3.33 20.19
CA GLY A 278 -4.35 4.45 19.30
C GLY A 278 -5.49 4.13 18.32
N ILE A 279 -5.43 2.99 17.63
CA ILE A 279 -6.48 2.54 16.69
C ILE A 279 -7.84 2.53 17.38
N ALA A 280 -7.95 1.92 18.55
CA ALA A 280 -9.19 1.85 19.30
C ALA A 280 -9.72 3.25 19.66
N GLU A 281 -8.89 4.09 20.27
CA GLU A 281 -9.29 5.43 20.75
C GLU A 281 -9.58 6.39 19.59
N GLY A 282 -8.82 6.32 18.50
CA GLY A 282 -9.09 7.08 17.28
C GLY A 282 -10.40 6.67 16.61
N ALA A 283 -10.67 5.37 16.52
CA ALA A 283 -11.93 4.85 15.98
C ALA A 283 -13.12 5.27 16.85
N ALA A 284 -13.01 5.11 18.18
CA ALA A 284 -14.01 5.54 19.13
C ALA A 284 -14.29 7.06 19.06
N ALA A 285 -13.25 7.88 18.94
CA ALA A 285 -13.38 9.33 18.79
C ALA A 285 -14.10 9.74 17.50
N ALA A 286 -13.91 8.97 16.42
CA ALA A 286 -14.65 9.11 15.16
C ALA A 286 -16.03 8.41 15.18
N GLY A 287 -16.46 7.90 16.33
CA GLY A 287 -17.81 7.37 16.56
C GLY A 287 -17.96 5.85 16.38
N ALA A 288 -16.87 5.11 16.16
CA ALA A 288 -16.93 3.66 16.01
C ALA A 288 -17.39 2.95 17.29
N LYS A 289 -18.34 2.03 17.14
CA LYS A 289 -18.94 1.25 18.22
C LYS A 289 -19.02 -0.22 17.86
N TRP A 290 -18.89 -1.06 18.88
CA TRP A 290 -19.29 -2.46 18.84
C TRP A 290 -20.44 -2.68 19.81
N SER A 291 -21.58 -3.20 19.32
CA SER A 291 -22.77 -3.47 20.15
C SER A 291 -23.17 -2.27 21.05
N GLY A 292 -23.07 -1.05 20.53
CA GLY A 292 -23.45 0.18 21.24
C GLY A 292 -22.41 0.78 22.18
N ARG A 293 -21.33 0.06 22.51
CA ARG A 293 -20.17 0.62 23.25
C ARG A 293 -19.09 1.10 22.29
N PRO A 294 -18.29 2.12 22.67
CA PRO A 294 -17.10 2.47 21.89
C PRO A 294 -16.18 1.27 21.69
N VAL A 295 -15.54 1.20 20.51
CA VAL A 295 -14.47 0.23 20.24
C VAL A 295 -13.34 0.44 21.25
N ASP A 296 -12.78 -0.65 21.78
CA ASP A 296 -11.67 -0.61 22.73
C ASP A 296 -10.45 -1.44 22.28
N LEU A 297 -9.36 -1.35 23.05
CA LEU A 297 -8.11 -2.07 22.76
C LEU A 297 -8.34 -3.56 22.55
N VAL A 298 -9.24 -4.19 23.33
CA VAL A 298 -9.46 -5.63 23.24
C VAL A 298 -10.17 -5.98 21.94
N ASP A 299 -11.05 -5.13 21.42
CA ASP A 299 -11.64 -5.34 20.08
C ASP A 299 -10.56 -5.33 18.99
N VAL A 300 -9.63 -4.38 19.04
CA VAL A 300 -8.53 -4.27 18.06
C VAL A 300 -7.59 -5.47 18.17
N VAL A 301 -7.23 -5.89 19.38
CA VAL A 301 -6.43 -7.11 19.60
C VAL A 301 -7.16 -8.33 19.03
N THR A 302 -8.45 -8.49 19.33
CA THR A 302 -9.26 -9.62 18.87
C THR A 302 -9.32 -9.69 17.36
N ALA A 303 -9.53 -8.55 16.70
CA ALA A 303 -9.54 -8.45 15.24
C ALA A 303 -8.17 -8.82 14.63
N ASN A 304 -7.07 -8.34 15.22
CA ASN A 304 -5.73 -8.64 14.73
C ASN A 304 -5.29 -10.09 14.95
N THR A 305 -5.93 -10.81 15.87
CA THR A 305 -5.68 -12.23 16.16
C THR A 305 -6.81 -13.14 15.67
N ILE A 306 -7.72 -12.65 14.82
CA ILE A 306 -8.92 -13.40 14.41
C ILE A 306 -8.58 -14.72 13.72
N THR A 307 -7.53 -14.73 12.91
CA THR A 307 -7.02 -15.93 12.23
C THR A 307 -6.48 -16.93 13.25
N GLU A 308 -5.64 -16.48 14.19
CA GLU A 308 -5.05 -17.33 15.24
C GLU A 308 -6.14 -17.92 16.16
N LEU A 309 -7.19 -17.16 16.48
CA LEU A 309 -8.36 -17.68 17.19
C LEU A 309 -9.01 -18.84 16.43
N GLY A 310 -9.13 -18.73 15.11
CA GLY A 310 -9.66 -19.79 14.26
C GLY A 310 -8.78 -21.04 14.21
N GLU A 311 -7.46 -20.88 14.33
CA GLU A 311 -6.51 -22.00 14.27
C GLU A 311 -6.35 -22.75 15.61
N LEU A 312 -6.85 -22.21 16.72
CA LEU A 312 -6.77 -22.89 18.02
C LEU A 312 -7.35 -24.30 17.97
N GLN A 313 -8.50 -24.50 17.33
CA GLN A 313 -9.13 -25.81 17.22
C GLN A 313 -8.25 -26.83 16.47
N SER A 314 -7.60 -26.39 15.39
CA SER A 314 -6.67 -27.21 14.60
C SER A 314 -5.35 -27.47 15.33
N ALA A 315 -4.92 -26.54 16.19
CA ALA A 315 -3.68 -26.65 16.96
C ALA A 315 -3.81 -27.57 18.18
N MET A 316 -4.99 -27.65 18.83
CA MET A 316 -5.15 -28.43 20.07
C MET A 316 -4.78 -29.91 19.93
N PRO A 317 -5.21 -30.65 18.89
CA PRO A 317 -4.80 -32.06 18.71
C PRO A 317 -3.30 -32.26 18.49
N MET A 318 -2.60 -31.22 18.03
CA MET A 318 -1.15 -31.23 17.83
C MET A 318 -0.38 -30.76 19.07
N THR A 319 -1.07 -30.12 20.02
CA THR A 319 -0.48 -29.54 21.22
C THR A 319 -0.29 -30.62 22.28
N PRO A 320 0.91 -30.79 22.84
CA PRO A 320 1.15 -31.79 23.87
C PRO A 320 0.18 -31.66 25.04
N SER A 321 -0.49 -32.77 25.34
CA SER A 321 -1.42 -32.92 26.47
C SER A 321 -0.72 -33.41 27.75
N GLY A 322 0.54 -33.84 27.63
CA GLY A 322 1.28 -34.50 28.71
C GLY A 322 1.07 -36.02 28.75
N LEU A 323 0.27 -36.57 27.83
CA LEU A 323 0.00 -38.01 27.71
C LEU A 323 0.82 -38.69 26.61
N GLU A 324 1.65 -37.93 25.88
CA GLU A 324 2.50 -38.42 24.82
C GLU A 324 3.50 -39.47 25.37
N GLY A 325 3.75 -40.54 24.61
CA GLY A 325 4.69 -41.61 25.01
C GLY A 325 4.12 -42.69 25.95
N LEU A 326 2.89 -42.53 26.46
CA LEU A 326 2.24 -43.52 27.34
C LEU A 326 1.66 -44.75 26.60
N ASN A 327 1.77 -44.81 25.27
CA ASN A 327 1.44 -45.97 24.40
C ASN A 327 0.09 -46.67 24.73
N PHE A 328 -0.96 -45.90 25.04
CA PHE A 328 -2.28 -46.45 25.29
C PHE A 328 -2.83 -47.18 24.05
N LYS A 329 -3.21 -48.45 24.22
CA LYS A 329 -3.86 -49.22 23.15
C LYS A 329 -5.35 -48.90 23.16
N ARG A 330 -5.90 -48.55 21.99
CA ARG A 330 -7.35 -48.38 21.85
C ARG A 330 -8.07 -49.70 22.20
N PRO A 331 -9.20 -49.64 22.91
CA PRO A 331 -10.02 -50.82 23.16
C PRO A 331 -10.49 -51.47 21.85
N ARG A 332 -10.64 -52.79 21.85
CA ARG A 332 -10.97 -53.61 20.66
C ARG A 332 -12.30 -53.24 19.97
N TYR A 333 -13.16 -52.47 20.62
CA TYR A 333 -14.47 -52.08 20.11
C TYR A 333 -14.50 -50.67 19.47
N ASP A 334 -13.37 -49.96 19.42
CA ASP A 334 -13.29 -48.64 18.76
C ASP A 334 -12.88 -48.78 17.29
N ALA A 335 -13.78 -48.40 16.37
CA ALA A 335 -13.60 -48.43 14.92
C ALA A 335 -13.35 -47.05 14.29
N SER A 336 -13.11 -45.99 15.08
CA SER A 336 -13.00 -44.63 14.56
C SER A 336 -11.65 -44.36 13.86
N GLN A 337 -11.71 -43.94 12.59
CA GLN A 337 -10.59 -43.34 11.87
C GLN A 337 -10.58 -41.83 12.13
N GLY A 338 -9.53 -41.33 12.78
CA GLY A 338 -9.37 -39.90 13.06
C GLY A 338 -8.25 -39.31 12.20
N GLY A 339 -8.53 -38.19 11.55
CA GLY A 339 -7.53 -37.38 10.84
C GLY A 339 -7.94 -35.92 10.90
N VAL A 340 -6.97 -35.02 11.11
CA VAL A 340 -7.20 -33.58 11.03
C VAL A 340 -7.25 -33.20 9.54
N PRO A 341 -8.34 -32.57 9.06
CA PRO A 341 -8.45 -32.13 7.68
C PRO A 341 -7.30 -31.20 7.29
N VAL A 342 -6.78 -31.33 6.06
CA VAL A 342 -5.81 -30.39 5.49
C VAL A 342 -6.57 -29.27 4.83
N THR A 343 -6.47 -28.05 5.36
CA THR A 343 -6.92 -26.86 4.65
C THR A 343 -5.69 -26.14 4.11
N ALA A 344 -5.41 -26.29 2.81
CA ALA A 344 -4.42 -25.47 2.12
C ALA A 344 -5.03 -24.09 1.81
N ARG A 345 -4.25 -23.01 1.94
CA ARG A 345 -4.65 -21.64 1.56
C ARG A 345 -3.50 -20.91 0.87
N CYS A 346 -3.88 -19.96 0.00
CA CYS A 346 -3.02 -19.03 -0.74
C CYS A 346 -2.10 -19.66 -1.81
N SER A 347 -1.49 -18.81 -2.63
CA SER A 347 -0.44 -19.19 -3.58
C SER A 347 0.56 -18.06 -3.72
N ALA A 348 1.86 -18.38 -3.66
CA ALA A 348 2.94 -17.41 -3.80
C ALA A 348 4.01 -17.93 -4.76
N PHE A 349 4.79 -17.03 -5.36
CA PHE A 349 5.99 -17.39 -6.10
C PHE A 349 7.09 -16.37 -5.88
N ALA A 350 8.34 -16.82 -6.02
CA ALA A 350 9.51 -15.97 -6.05
C ALA A 350 10.47 -16.46 -7.15
N ALA A 351 11.08 -15.53 -7.88
CA ALA A 351 12.03 -15.79 -8.95
C ALA A 351 13.18 -14.78 -8.88
N THR A 352 14.40 -15.22 -9.19
CA THR A 352 15.60 -14.37 -9.22
C THR A 352 16.66 -14.95 -10.16
N GLY A 353 17.76 -14.23 -10.40
CA GLY A 353 18.89 -14.71 -11.17
C GLY A 353 18.49 -15.13 -12.59
N LYS A 354 18.82 -16.36 -13.01
CA LYS A 354 18.54 -16.83 -14.38
C LYS A 354 17.04 -16.95 -14.70
N ALA A 355 16.17 -16.95 -13.69
CA ALA A 355 14.73 -16.99 -13.87
C ALA A 355 14.13 -15.63 -14.28
N THR A 356 14.88 -14.53 -14.15
CA THR A 356 14.44 -13.18 -14.52
C THR A 356 15.39 -12.55 -15.54
N ARG A 357 14.86 -11.66 -16.40
CA ARG A 357 15.61 -11.14 -17.55
C ARG A 357 16.88 -10.38 -17.17
N ASP A 358 16.86 -9.69 -16.04
CA ASP A 358 17.92 -8.82 -15.53
C ASP A 358 18.55 -9.35 -14.24
N GLY A 359 18.20 -10.57 -13.83
CA GLY A 359 18.68 -11.18 -12.58
C GLY A 359 18.06 -10.60 -11.32
N LYS A 360 17.12 -9.64 -11.42
CA LYS A 360 16.47 -9.03 -10.26
C LYS A 360 15.35 -9.88 -9.72
N MET A 361 15.11 -9.80 -8.41
CA MET A 361 14.07 -10.59 -7.78
C MET A 361 12.66 -10.14 -8.20
N VAL A 362 11.75 -11.10 -8.33
CA VAL A 362 10.31 -10.89 -8.50
C VAL A 362 9.60 -11.80 -7.50
N ILE A 363 8.68 -11.25 -6.72
CA ILE A 363 7.84 -12.00 -5.78
C ILE A 363 6.38 -11.61 -6.01
N GLY A 364 5.49 -12.59 -5.99
CA GLY A 364 4.05 -12.37 -6.10
C GLY A 364 3.28 -13.26 -5.13
N HIS A 365 2.11 -12.77 -4.73
CA HIS A 365 1.19 -13.44 -3.82
C HIS A 365 -0.25 -13.33 -4.29
N VAL A 366 -1.02 -14.40 -4.10
CA VAL A 366 -2.46 -14.47 -4.34
C VAL A 366 -3.13 -15.01 -3.09
N THR A 367 -3.76 -14.12 -2.34
CA THR A 367 -4.54 -14.47 -1.14
C THR A 367 -5.77 -15.30 -1.52
N MET A 368 -5.96 -16.43 -0.83
CA MET A 368 -7.22 -17.18 -0.84
C MET A 368 -7.88 -17.09 0.52
N TRP A 369 -9.01 -16.40 0.61
CA TRP A 369 -9.64 -16.05 1.88
C TRP A 369 -11.16 -16.25 1.85
N PRO A 370 -11.82 -16.53 3.00
CA PRO A 370 -13.27 -16.55 3.05
C PRO A 370 -13.87 -15.22 2.60
N LEU A 371 -14.93 -15.28 1.78
CA LEU A 371 -15.62 -14.08 1.26
C LEU A 371 -16.03 -13.11 2.36
N THR A 372 -16.38 -13.63 3.55
CA THR A 372 -16.74 -12.83 4.72
C THR A 372 -15.68 -11.77 5.02
N LEU A 373 -14.40 -12.11 5.04
CA LEU A 373 -13.33 -11.14 5.35
C LEU A 373 -12.65 -10.54 4.11
N ALA A 374 -12.61 -11.27 2.99
CA ALA A 374 -11.85 -10.89 1.80
C ALA A 374 -12.27 -9.52 1.22
N GLU A 375 -13.55 -9.17 1.31
CA GLU A 375 -14.07 -7.90 0.78
C GLU A 375 -13.54 -6.66 1.51
N GLN A 376 -12.98 -6.82 2.72
CA GLN A 376 -12.48 -5.71 3.53
C GLN A 376 -10.97 -5.78 3.76
N THR A 377 -10.25 -6.67 3.09
CA THR A 377 -8.78 -6.72 3.09
C THR A 377 -8.19 -5.92 1.91
N ASN A 378 -8.92 -4.92 1.43
CA ASN A 378 -8.57 -4.05 0.31
C ASN A 378 -7.94 -2.72 0.77
N ILE A 379 -7.20 -2.72 1.88
CA ILE A 379 -6.44 -1.56 2.32
C ILE A 379 -5.00 -1.68 1.83
N MET A 380 -4.50 -0.64 1.17
CA MET A 380 -3.07 -0.44 0.98
C MET A 380 -2.59 0.48 2.09
N LEU A 381 -2.00 -0.10 3.13
CA LEU A 381 -1.56 0.60 4.32
C LEU A 381 -0.08 0.96 4.19
N ASP A 382 0.17 2.26 4.13
CA ASP A 382 1.50 2.86 4.20
C ASP A 382 1.74 3.42 5.60
N VAL A 383 2.77 2.88 6.26
CA VAL A 383 3.15 3.26 7.62
C VAL A 383 4.54 3.88 7.58
N GLN A 384 4.63 5.14 7.95
CA GLN A 384 5.90 5.84 8.21
C GLN A 384 6.12 5.90 9.74
N PRO A 385 6.78 4.88 10.34
CA PRO A 385 6.98 4.87 11.77
C PRO A 385 8.05 5.88 12.19
N ALA A 386 8.05 6.26 13.47
CA ALA A 386 9.15 7.03 14.06
C ALA A 386 10.44 6.20 14.23
N GLU A 387 10.33 4.87 14.33
CA GLU A 387 11.45 3.93 14.46
C GLU A 387 11.26 2.71 13.55
N GLY A 388 12.35 2.23 12.96
CA GLY A 388 12.34 1.17 11.95
C GLY A 388 12.07 1.69 10.53
N HIS A 389 11.76 0.77 9.64
CA HIS A 389 11.55 1.01 8.20
C HIS A 389 10.11 1.46 7.90
N ARG A 390 9.94 2.31 6.89
CA ARG A 390 8.62 2.56 6.30
C ARG A 390 8.10 1.27 5.70
N VAL A 391 6.83 0.96 5.93
CA VAL A 391 6.20 -0.29 5.50
C VAL A 391 5.02 0.03 4.59
N LEU A 392 4.95 -0.63 3.44
CA LEU A 392 3.78 -0.70 2.60
C LEU A 392 3.22 -2.13 2.66
N MET A 393 1.93 -2.30 2.95
CA MET A 393 1.33 -3.63 3.03
C MET A 393 -0.14 -3.61 2.61
N GLN A 394 -0.59 -4.72 2.04
CA GLN A 394 -2.03 -5.02 2.02
C GLN A 394 -2.48 -5.18 3.48
N SER A 395 -3.66 -4.69 3.86
CA SER A 395 -4.19 -4.84 5.22
C SER A 395 -5.74 -4.76 5.25
N TYR A 396 -6.30 -4.69 6.45
CA TYR A 396 -7.73 -4.61 6.77
C TYR A 396 -7.99 -3.52 7.81
N PRO A 397 -9.26 -3.07 7.99
CA PRO A 397 -9.58 -1.99 8.90
C PRO A 397 -9.14 -2.29 10.34
N GLY A 398 -8.28 -1.44 10.90
CA GLY A 398 -7.72 -1.61 12.24
C GLY A 398 -6.59 -2.64 12.33
N GLY A 399 -6.10 -3.14 11.19
CA GLY A 399 -4.97 -4.05 11.12
C GLY A 399 -3.63 -3.35 11.40
N ILE A 400 -2.79 -3.95 12.25
CA ILE A 400 -1.38 -3.56 12.42
C ILE A 400 -0.45 -4.35 11.49
N GLN A 401 -1.01 -5.29 10.73
CA GLN A 401 -0.31 -6.27 9.91
C GLN A 401 -1.20 -6.63 8.69
N SER A 402 -0.74 -7.50 7.80
CA SER A 402 -1.44 -7.75 6.55
C SER A 402 -2.64 -8.68 6.70
N GLY A 403 -2.46 -9.79 7.41
CA GLY A 403 -3.44 -10.86 7.66
C GLY A 403 -3.75 -11.72 6.45
N THR A 404 -3.60 -11.15 5.25
CA THR A 404 -3.67 -11.80 3.94
C THR A 404 -2.29 -11.97 3.30
N ASP A 405 -1.28 -11.38 3.94
CA ASP A 405 0.13 -11.71 3.80
C ASP A 405 0.91 -11.10 2.63
N TRP A 406 0.83 -9.78 2.43
CA TRP A 406 1.75 -9.05 1.54
C TRP A 406 2.34 -7.80 2.20
N TYR A 407 3.67 -7.73 2.25
CA TYR A 407 4.42 -6.63 2.86
C TYR A 407 5.68 -6.26 2.08
N GLN A 408 6.05 -4.98 2.15
CA GLN A 408 7.30 -4.42 1.62
C GLN A 408 7.81 -3.32 2.53
N ASN A 409 9.11 -3.14 2.65
CA ASN A 409 9.71 -2.01 3.35
C ASN A 409 10.74 -1.22 2.53
N ASP A 410 11.13 -0.06 3.04
CA ASP A 410 12.12 0.84 2.42
C ASP A 410 13.59 0.35 2.49
N ALA A 411 13.85 -0.75 3.20
CA ALA A 411 15.15 -1.44 3.18
C ALA A 411 15.28 -2.39 1.98
N GLY A 412 14.16 -2.72 1.35
CA GLY A 412 14.12 -3.65 0.25
C GLY A 412 13.63 -5.05 0.55
N VAL A 413 13.11 -5.26 1.75
CA VAL A 413 12.54 -6.55 2.13
C VAL A 413 11.12 -6.65 1.64
N VAL A 414 10.82 -7.77 0.98
CA VAL A 414 9.47 -8.20 0.64
C VAL A 414 9.15 -9.45 1.46
N LEU A 415 7.96 -9.50 2.05
CA LEU A 415 7.52 -10.62 2.88
C LEU A 415 6.12 -11.06 2.45
N THR A 416 5.93 -12.36 2.33
CA THR A 416 4.62 -12.99 2.10
C THR A 416 4.62 -14.41 2.64
N GLU A 417 3.47 -15.06 2.72
CA GLU A 417 3.40 -16.45 3.13
C GLU A 417 2.37 -17.26 2.36
N THR A 418 2.41 -18.56 2.56
CA THR A 418 1.26 -19.44 2.35
C THR A 418 1.10 -20.34 3.57
N THR A 419 -0.15 -20.59 3.95
CA THR A 419 -0.46 -21.36 5.15
C THR A 419 -0.17 -22.85 4.91
N ILE A 420 0.65 -23.44 5.78
CA ILE A 420 0.95 -24.87 5.80
C ILE A 420 0.19 -25.55 6.95
N ARG A 421 0.42 -26.86 7.14
CA ARG A 421 -0.29 -27.62 8.18
C ARG A 421 -0.03 -27.02 9.57
N GLN A 422 -1.11 -26.76 10.30
CA GLN A 422 -1.07 -26.24 11.66
C GLN A 422 -0.20 -27.12 12.58
N SER A 423 0.71 -26.46 13.28
CA SER A 423 1.63 -27.04 14.26
C SER A 423 1.15 -26.78 15.70
N PRO A 424 1.80 -27.32 16.74
CA PRO A 424 1.37 -27.18 18.13
C PRO A 424 1.22 -25.72 18.60
N PHE A 425 0.33 -25.45 19.54
CA PHE A 425 0.27 -24.12 20.17
C PHE A 425 1.27 -24.01 21.32
N ASN A 426 2.06 -22.93 21.33
CA ASN A 426 2.85 -22.50 22.48
C ASN A 426 2.25 -21.24 23.09
N MET A 427 1.58 -21.39 24.24
CA MET A 427 0.88 -20.30 24.94
C MET A 427 1.82 -19.21 25.47
N GLU A 428 3.10 -19.50 25.67
CA GLU A 428 4.10 -18.51 26.09
C GLU A 428 4.72 -17.76 24.89
N GLY A 429 4.35 -18.14 23.66
CA GLY A 429 4.78 -17.48 22.44
C GLY A 429 4.08 -16.15 22.18
N THR A 430 4.46 -15.52 21.08
CA THR A 430 3.93 -14.25 20.61
C THR A 430 3.12 -14.44 19.34
N PRO A 431 2.02 -13.68 19.18
CA PRO A 431 1.13 -13.77 18.02
C PRO A 431 1.84 -13.60 16.67
N VAL A 432 1.37 -14.29 15.63
CA VAL A 432 1.88 -14.07 14.26
C VAL A 432 1.67 -12.62 13.81
N ALA A 433 0.55 -12.00 14.21
CA ALA A 433 0.26 -10.60 13.93
C ALA A 433 1.36 -9.66 14.45
N TYR A 434 1.90 -9.94 15.63
CA TYR A 434 3.04 -9.22 16.20
C TYR A 434 4.32 -9.52 15.42
N ARG A 435 4.64 -10.81 15.25
CA ARG A 435 5.91 -11.25 14.66
C ARG A 435 6.07 -10.78 13.22
N ALA A 436 5.02 -10.90 12.40
CA ALA A 436 5.03 -10.42 11.01
C ALA A 436 5.23 -8.90 10.94
N ARG A 437 4.53 -8.13 11.78
CA ARG A 437 4.71 -6.67 11.84
C ARG A 437 6.13 -6.28 12.26
N LYS A 438 6.68 -6.90 13.31
CA LYS A 438 8.07 -6.63 13.73
C LYS A 438 9.07 -7.04 12.65
N ALA A 439 8.87 -8.19 12.02
CA ALA A 439 9.75 -8.70 10.98
C ALA A 439 9.86 -7.75 9.78
N ILE A 440 8.75 -7.19 9.30
CA ILE A 440 8.81 -6.25 8.18
C ILE A 440 9.25 -4.84 8.60
N GLN A 441 8.86 -4.34 9.78
CA GLN A 441 9.24 -2.99 10.21
C GLN A 441 10.73 -2.91 10.62
N TYR A 442 11.32 -3.99 11.14
CA TYR A 442 12.70 -3.99 11.67
C TYR A 442 13.65 -4.96 10.95
N GLY A 443 13.16 -5.71 9.97
CA GLY A 443 13.97 -6.58 9.14
C GLY A 443 14.55 -5.84 7.94
N ASP A 444 15.86 -5.92 7.76
CA ASP A 444 16.57 -5.36 6.62
C ASP A 444 17.16 -6.45 5.69
N SER A 445 17.01 -7.72 6.06
CA SER A 445 17.62 -8.86 5.39
C SER A 445 16.84 -10.14 5.66
N VAL A 446 17.02 -11.16 4.80
CA VAL A 446 16.43 -12.50 5.03
C VAL A 446 16.75 -13.04 6.42
N GLY A 447 17.99 -12.87 6.88
CA GLY A 447 18.43 -13.35 8.19
C GLY A 447 17.67 -12.67 9.34
N LYS A 448 17.54 -11.34 9.29
CA LYS A 448 16.86 -10.59 10.35
C LYS A 448 15.36 -10.87 10.39
N VAL A 449 14.73 -11.01 9.22
CA VAL A 449 13.32 -11.41 9.10
C VAL A 449 13.09 -12.79 9.74
N VAL A 450 13.93 -13.78 9.42
CA VAL A 450 13.85 -15.14 9.99
C VAL A 450 14.01 -15.11 11.51
N GLU A 451 14.98 -14.35 12.03
CA GLU A 451 15.18 -14.16 13.47
C GLU A 451 13.92 -13.60 14.16
N LEU A 452 13.36 -12.52 13.62
CA LEU A 452 12.20 -11.84 14.19
C LEU A 452 10.93 -12.70 14.10
N LEU A 453 10.70 -13.41 13.00
CA LEU A 453 9.59 -14.35 12.85
C LEU A 453 9.67 -15.55 13.80
N SER A 454 10.88 -16.02 14.11
CA SER A 454 11.11 -17.20 14.94
C SER A 454 11.08 -16.89 16.44
N THR A 455 11.40 -15.66 16.82
CA THR A 455 11.53 -15.26 18.22
C THR A 455 10.21 -15.43 18.96
N ARG A 456 10.21 -16.31 19.97
CA ARG A 456 9.02 -16.67 20.76
C ARG A 456 7.82 -16.99 19.86
N ASN A 457 7.99 -17.84 18.84
CA ASN A 457 6.87 -18.29 18.01
C ASN A 457 5.80 -19.02 18.84
N ASN A 458 4.52 -18.63 18.71
CA ASN A 458 3.39 -19.33 19.34
C ASN A 458 2.86 -20.50 18.49
N GLY A 459 3.26 -20.62 17.23
CA GLY A 459 2.91 -21.72 16.33
C GLY A 459 1.53 -21.61 15.68
N LEU A 460 0.64 -20.72 16.12
CA LEU A 460 -0.66 -20.51 15.47
C LEU A 460 -0.47 -19.84 14.11
N TYR A 461 -1.32 -20.23 13.15
CA TYR A 461 -1.19 -19.83 11.74
C TYR A 461 0.20 -20.20 11.22
N THR A 462 0.43 -21.53 11.16
CA THR A 462 1.72 -22.10 10.73
C THR A 462 1.90 -21.91 9.24
N ASN A 463 2.97 -21.23 8.85
CA ASN A 463 3.14 -20.77 7.46
C ASN A 463 4.51 -21.13 6.89
N GLU A 464 4.56 -21.21 5.57
CA GLU A 464 5.76 -21.10 4.77
C GLU A 464 5.89 -19.64 4.31
N TRP A 465 6.95 -18.96 4.74
CA TRP A 465 7.19 -17.55 4.41
C TRP A 465 8.10 -17.44 3.20
N LEU A 466 7.70 -16.69 2.18
CA LEU A 466 8.61 -16.23 1.12
C LEU A 466 9.15 -14.86 1.49
N ILE A 467 10.47 -14.74 1.42
CA ILE A 467 11.20 -13.54 1.81
C ILE A 467 12.07 -13.14 0.62
N GLY A 468 11.93 -11.90 0.16
CA GLY A 468 12.82 -11.27 -0.79
C GLY A 468 13.68 -10.25 -0.09
N ASP A 469 14.98 -10.29 -0.35
CA ASP A 469 15.89 -9.19 -0.08
C ASP A 469 16.34 -8.65 -1.42
N ALA A 470 15.82 -7.47 -1.76
CA ALA A 470 16.21 -6.81 -2.98
C ALA A 470 17.75 -6.69 -3.01
N ARG A 471 18.41 -6.47 -1.84
CA ARG A 471 19.81 -5.95 -1.70
C ARG A 471 20.86 -6.90 -2.21
N THR A 472 20.46 -8.13 -2.32
CA THR A 472 21.28 -9.22 -2.78
C THR A 472 20.58 -9.96 -3.92
N ASN A 473 19.38 -9.51 -4.31
CA ASN A 473 18.41 -10.24 -5.13
C ASN A 473 18.18 -11.66 -4.59
N GLU A 474 18.31 -11.83 -3.28
CA GLU A 474 18.13 -13.12 -2.61
C GLU A 474 16.65 -13.34 -2.36
N ILE A 475 16.17 -14.50 -2.79
CA ILE A 475 14.89 -15.05 -2.36
C ILE A 475 15.13 -16.21 -1.40
N ALA A 476 14.25 -16.34 -0.42
CA ALA A 476 14.28 -17.41 0.56
C ALA A 476 12.86 -17.90 0.91
N MET A 477 12.77 -19.17 1.27
CA MET A 477 11.56 -19.84 1.70
C MET A 477 11.79 -20.37 3.11
N PHE A 478 10.93 -20.00 4.04
CA PHE A 478 11.07 -20.29 5.46
C PHE A 478 9.82 -21.01 5.99
N GLU A 479 9.91 -22.34 6.07
CA GLU A 479 8.91 -23.16 6.73
C GLU A 479 9.05 -22.97 8.25
N LEU A 480 8.04 -22.38 8.89
CA LEU A 480 8.06 -22.04 10.31
C LEU A 480 6.96 -22.79 11.08
N GLY A 481 7.30 -23.95 11.64
CA GLY A 481 6.53 -24.62 12.68
C GLY A 481 6.83 -24.07 14.08
N THR A 482 6.06 -24.48 15.08
CA THR A 482 6.27 -24.05 16.49
C THR A 482 7.66 -24.36 17.02
N TYR A 483 8.16 -25.56 16.74
CA TYR A 483 9.42 -26.07 17.30
C TYR A 483 10.41 -26.59 16.23
N ARG A 484 10.02 -26.55 14.96
CA ARG A 484 10.82 -27.01 13.83
C ARG A 484 10.71 -26.03 12.70
N THR A 485 11.83 -25.76 12.06
CA THR A 485 11.90 -24.81 10.96
C THR A 485 12.81 -25.32 9.88
N LYS A 486 12.61 -24.85 8.66
CA LYS A 486 13.55 -25.06 7.56
C LYS A 486 13.62 -23.82 6.70
N LEU A 487 14.84 -23.39 6.40
CA LEU A 487 15.12 -22.23 5.58
C LEU A 487 15.83 -22.70 4.32
N TYR A 488 15.36 -22.25 3.17
CA TYR A 488 15.95 -22.47 1.86
C TYR A 488 16.33 -21.11 1.28
N ARG A 489 17.58 -20.93 0.90
CA ARG A 489 18.11 -19.66 0.38
C ARG A 489 18.66 -19.84 -1.03
N SER A 490 18.25 -18.96 -1.94
CA SER A 490 18.83 -18.89 -3.29
C SER A 490 20.34 -18.59 -3.26
N SER A 491 20.81 -17.74 -2.33
CA SER A 491 22.24 -17.45 -2.15
C SER A 491 23.10 -18.66 -1.76
N LYS A 492 22.47 -19.75 -1.30
CA LYS A 492 23.12 -21.00 -0.91
C LYS A 492 22.85 -22.15 -1.88
N ASN A 493 22.21 -21.88 -3.03
CA ASN A 493 21.74 -22.90 -3.97
C ASN A 493 20.80 -23.93 -3.33
N GLU A 494 19.97 -23.49 -2.37
CA GLU A 494 18.98 -24.33 -1.70
C GLU A 494 17.56 -24.13 -2.29
N TRP A 495 17.41 -23.17 -3.22
CA TRP A 495 16.12 -22.81 -3.82
C TRP A 495 15.62 -23.89 -4.78
N PHE A 496 14.32 -24.16 -4.75
CA PHE A 496 13.69 -25.15 -5.61
C PHE A 496 13.68 -24.66 -7.06
N GLY A 497 14.28 -25.44 -7.97
CA GLY A 497 14.35 -25.10 -9.39
C GLY A 497 15.70 -24.57 -9.87
N GLY A 498 16.68 -24.40 -8.98
CA GLY A 498 18.06 -24.07 -9.32
C GLY A 498 18.50 -22.68 -8.88
#